data_AF-A0A142WY48-F1
#
_entry.id   AF-A0A142WY48-F1
#
_cell.length_a   1.000
_cell.length_b   1.000
_cell.length_c   1.000
_cell.angle_alpha   90.00
_cell.angle_beta   90.00
_cell.angle_gamma   90.00
#
_symmetry.space_group_name_H-M   'P 1'
#
loop_
_entity.id
_entity.type
_entity.pdbx_description
1 polymer ?
#
loop_
_entity_poly.entity_id
_entity_poly.type
_entity_poly.pdbx_seq_one_letter_code
_entity_poly.pdbx_strand_id
1 'polypeptide(L)'
;MSRFQVRIHSLPEQPGDWLPALSHMVTCPPTAAWELADYVAAHVPCLLVAGVEEAVATRLVDALTQAGASAEAELSPTSFPMLLCPGLDAAPR
;
A
#
# COMPACT_ATOMS: atom_id res chain seq x y z
N MET A 1 17.86 -2.67 -13.17
CA MET A 1 17.59 -2.25 -11.78
C MET A 1 16.45 -3.08 -11.25
N SER A 2 16.59 -3.68 -10.07
CA SER A 2 15.52 -4.46 -9.43
C SER A 2 14.38 -3.53 -9.00
N ARG A 3 13.14 -4.03 -9.07
CA ARG A 3 11.94 -3.32 -8.62
C ARG A 3 11.34 -4.02 -7.42
N PHE A 4 10.59 -3.28 -6.61
CA PHE A 4 9.99 -3.75 -5.37
C PHE A 4 8.49 -3.49 -5.33
N GLN A 5 7.80 -4.27 -4.53
CA GLN A 5 6.38 -4.16 -4.23
C GLN A 5 6.18 -4.12 -2.73
N VAL A 6 5.12 -3.45 -2.28
CA VAL A 6 4.75 -3.34 -0.86
C VAL A 6 3.43 -4.04 -0.64
N ARG A 7 3.42 -4.99 0.28
CA ARG A 7 2.22 -5.71 0.73
C ARG A 7 1.87 -5.26 2.14
N ILE A 8 0.57 -5.06 2.38
CA ILE A 8 -0.01 -4.80 3.70
C ILE A 8 -0.69 -6.08 4.15
N HIS A 9 -0.33 -6.55 5.35
CA HIS A 9 -0.89 -7.75 5.99
C HIS A 9 -1.96 -7.43 7.02
N SER A 10 -1.79 -6.34 7.76
CA SER A 10 -2.75 -5.85 8.75
C SER A 10 -2.67 -4.33 8.87
N LEU A 11 -3.77 -3.70 9.28
CA LEU A 11 -3.84 -2.28 9.59
C LEU A 11 -4.38 -2.08 11.02
N PRO A 12 -4.02 -0.97 11.68
CA PRO A 12 -4.68 -0.53 12.90
C PRO A 12 -6.16 -0.21 12.63
N GLU A 13 -7.01 -0.36 13.65
CA GLU A 13 -8.45 -0.08 13.56
C GLU A 13 -8.77 1.37 13.16
N GLN A 14 -7.90 2.34 13.49
CA GLN A 14 -8.13 3.74 13.18
C GLN A 14 -7.40 4.15 11.89
N PRO A 15 -8.14 4.53 10.81
CA PRO A 15 -7.55 4.96 9.55
C PRO A 15 -6.65 6.19 9.66
N GLY A 16 -6.93 7.06 10.64
CA GLY A 16 -6.18 8.30 10.85
C GLY A 16 -4.69 8.09 11.13
N ASP A 17 -4.31 6.92 11.66
CA ASP A 17 -2.92 6.66 12.05
C ASP A 17 -2.03 6.34 10.84
N TRP A 18 -2.57 5.73 9.79
CA TRP A 18 -1.81 5.28 8.60
C TRP A 18 -2.21 5.99 7.29
N LEU A 19 -3.31 6.73 7.27
CA LEU A 19 -3.72 7.57 6.14
C LEU A 19 -2.64 8.56 5.66
N PRO A 20 -1.85 9.21 6.54
CA PRO A 20 -0.77 10.09 6.10
C PRO A 20 0.29 9.35 5.27
N ALA A 21 0.62 8.11 5.65
CA ALA A 21 1.59 7.29 4.93
C ALA A 21 1.14 7.02 3.48
N LEU A 22 -0.16 6.78 3.27
CA LEU A 22 -0.74 6.63 1.93
C LEU A 22 -0.82 7.96 1.16
N SER A 23 -1.13 9.05 1.85
CA SER A 23 -1.28 10.38 1.24
C SER A 23 0.04 10.90 0.64
N HIS A 24 1.19 10.43 1.14
CA HIS A 24 2.49 10.74 0.55
C HIS A 24 2.77 10.01 -0.77
N MET A 25 2.04 8.94 -1.07
CA MET A 25 2.22 8.16 -2.30
C MET A 25 1.39 8.67 -3.47
N VAL A 26 0.23 9.23 -3.17
CA VAL A 26 -0.75 9.58 -4.18
C VAL A 26 -0.99 11.07 -4.07
N THR A 27 -0.83 11.78 -5.19
CA THR A 27 -1.26 13.18 -5.30
C THR A 27 -2.78 13.20 -5.38
N CYS A 28 -3.44 12.84 -4.28
CA CYS A 28 -4.88 12.74 -4.17
C CYS A 28 -5.43 13.96 -3.41
N PRO A 29 -6.59 14.49 -3.82
CA PRO A 29 -7.34 15.40 -2.97
C PRO A 29 -7.69 14.70 -1.63
N PRO A 30 -7.86 15.44 -0.52
CA PRO A 30 -8.06 14.85 0.82
C PRO A 30 -9.22 13.86 0.89
N THR A 31 -10.29 14.08 0.12
CA THR A 31 -11.43 13.16 0.02
C THR A 31 -11.06 11.82 -0.60
N ALA A 32 -10.22 11.83 -1.64
CA ALA A 32 -9.74 10.61 -2.30
C ALA A 32 -8.74 9.82 -1.42
N ALA A 33 -8.04 10.50 -0.51
CA ALA A 33 -7.16 9.82 0.45
C ALA A 33 -7.98 8.98 1.45
N TRP A 34 -9.08 9.52 1.96
CA TRP A 34 -10.00 8.79 2.85
C TRP A 34 -10.67 7.61 2.13
N GLU A 35 -11.14 7.81 0.90
CA GLU A 35 -11.71 6.71 0.09
C GLU A 35 -10.67 5.61 -0.17
N LEU A 36 -9.42 5.98 -0.43
CA LEU A 36 -8.32 5.01 -0.58
C LEU A 36 -8.06 4.27 0.74
N ALA A 37 -8.08 4.97 1.88
CA ALA A 37 -7.94 4.30 3.17
C ALA A 37 -9.09 3.33 3.42
N ASP A 38 -10.34 3.76 3.33
CA ASP A 38 -11.49 2.85 3.50
C ASP A 38 -11.40 1.64 2.56
N TYR A 39 -10.95 1.88 1.33
CA TYR A 39 -10.70 0.82 0.37
C TYR A 39 -9.62 -0.16 0.82
N VAL A 40 -8.43 0.33 1.19
CA VAL A 40 -7.31 -0.52 1.64
C VAL A 40 -7.74 -1.31 2.87
N ALA A 41 -8.33 -0.65 3.87
CA ALA A 41 -8.82 -1.27 5.11
C ALA A 41 -9.77 -2.44 4.85
N ALA A 42 -10.68 -2.29 3.87
CA ALA A 42 -11.62 -3.34 3.50
C ALA A 42 -10.98 -4.54 2.77
N HIS A 43 -9.75 -4.40 2.25
CA HIS A 43 -9.12 -5.40 1.37
C HIS A 43 -7.80 -5.97 1.92
N VAL A 44 -7.41 -5.63 3.15
CA VAL A 44 -6.24 -6.24 3.79
C VAL A 44 -6.48 -7.73 4.06
N PRO A 45 -5.55 -8.64 3.73
CA PRO A 45 -4.22 -8.37 3.17
C PRO A 45 -4.24 -8.01 1.67
N CYS A 46 -3.53 -6.96 1.29
CA CYS A 46 -3.47 -6.47 -0.09
C CYS A 46 -2.07 -6.02 -0.50
N LEU A 47 -1.78 -6.04 -1.80
CA LEU A 47 -0.57 -5.45 -2.35
C LEU A 47 -0.89 -4.00 -2.71
N LEU A 48 -0.22 -3.03 -2.06
CA LEU A 48 -0.48 -1.59 -2.16
C LEU A 48 0.16 -0.94 -3.39
N VAL A 49 1.42 -1.29 -3.67
CA VAL A 49 2.17 -0.75 -4.81
C VAL A 49 3.16 -1.79 -5.34
N ALA A 50 3.38 -1.81 -6.64
CA ALA A 50 4.38 -2.65 -7.30
C ALA A 50 5.28 -1.82 -8.23
N GLY A 51 6.43 -2.36 -8.61
CA GLY A 51 7.30 -1.74 -9.61
C GLY A 51 8.05 -0.48 -9.15
N VAL A 52 8.16 -0.26 -7.84
CA VAL A 52 8.86 0.91 -7.28
C VAL A 52 10.32 0.62 -6.99
N GLU A 53 11.11 1.65 -6.74
CA GLU A 53 12.51 1.49 -6.30
C GLU A 53 12.56 1.02 -4.84
N GLU A 54 13.63 0.32 -4.48
CA GLU A 54 13.85 -0.19 -3.11
C GLU A 54 13.71 0.92 -2.06
N ALA A 55 14.37 2.05 -2.27
CA ALA A 55 14.32 3.19 -1.36
C ALA A 55 12.90 3.76 -1.20
N VAL A 56 12.03 3.60 -2.20
CA VAL A 56 10.61 3.99 -2.08
C VAL A 56 9.86 2.92 -1.30
N ALA A 57 10.01 1.64 -1.65
CA ALA A 57 9.36 0.53 -0.94
C ALA A 57 9.71 0.51 0.57
N THR A 58 10.99 0.65 0.92
CA THR A 58 11.45 0.70 2.31
C THR A 58 10.83 1.86 3.07
N ARG A 59 10.84 3.08 2.50
CA ARG A 59 10.21 4.25 3.13
C ARG A 59 8.72 4.05 3.38
N LEU A 60 8.02 3.33 2.50
CA LEU A 60 6.61 3.03 2.66
C LEU A 60 6.35 2.01 3.76
N VAL A 61 7.13 0.93 3.77
CA VAL A 61 7.05 -0.08 4.85
C VAL A 61 7.33 0.58 6.19
N ASP A 62 8.35 1.42 6.29
CA ASP A 62 8.70 2.13 7.52
C ASP A 62 7.57 3.05 7.98
N ALA A 63 6.98 3.85 7.07
CA ALA A 63 5.89 4.75 7.39
C ALA A 63 4.62 4.00 7.83
N LEU A 64 4.27 2.90 7.15
CA LEU A 64 3.14 2.04 7.51
C LEU A 64 3.37 1.35 8.86
N THR A 65 4.59 0.84 9.10
CA THR A 65 4.95 0.17 10.36
C THR A 65 4.96 1.14 11.53
N GLN A 66 5.46 2.38 11.35
CA GLN A 66 5.38 3.44 12.35
C GLN A 66 3.94 3.82 12.69
N ALA A 67 3.04 3.72 11.71
CA ALA A 67 1.61 3.90 11.89
C ALA A 67 0.90 2.67 12.51
N GLY A 68 1.63 1.60 12.84
CA GLY A 68 1.08 0.39 13.46
C GLY A 68 0.53 -0.65 12.48
N ALA A 69 0.71 -0.46 11.17
CA ALA A 69 0.38 -1.46 10.17
C ALA A 69 1.44 -2.58 10.13
N SER A 70 1.06 -3.77 9.69
CA SER A 70 2.01 -4.79 9.26
C SER A 70 2.15 -4.72 7.75
N ALA A 71 3.36 -4.38 7.27
CA ALA A 71 3.68 -4.30 5.86
C ALA A 71 5.06 -4.88 5.56
N GLU A 72 5.28 -5.35 4.33
CA GLU A 72 6.56 -5.88 3.87
C GLU A 72 6.88 -5.41 2.46
N ALA A 73 8.18 -5.35 2.14
CA ALA A 73 8.68 -5.08 0.81
C ALA A 73 9.30 -6.35 0.21
N GLU A 74 8.94 -6.66 -1.03
CA GLU A 74 9.44 -7.83 -1.76
C GLU A 74 9.88 -7.44 -3.16
N LEU A 75 10.65 -8.30 -3.83
CA LEU A 75 10.97 -8.11 -5.25
C LEU A 75 9.70 -8.15 -6.09
N SER A 76 9.51 -7.14 -6.92
CA SER A 76 8.37 -7.05 -7.81
C SER A 76 8.69 -7.70 -9.16
N PRO A 77 7.79 -8.54 -9.69
CA PRO A 77 7.87 -9.01 -11.08
C PRO A 77 7.57 -7.88 -12.07
N THR A 78 6.96 -6.78 -11.60
CA THR A 78 6.54 -5.66 -12.43
C THR A 78 7.68 -4.66 -12.61
N SER A 79 7.92 -4.25 -13.85
CA SER A 79 8.96 -3.26 -14.18
C SER A 79 8.48 -1.80 -14.12
N PHE A 80 7.16 -1.58 -14.07
CA PHE A 80 6.51 -0.27 -14.07
C PHE A 80 5.79 -0.02 -12.74
N PRO A 81 5.88 1.21 -12.18
CA PRO A 81 5.20 1.54 -10.94
C PRO A 81 3.68 1.50 -11.12
N MET A 82 2.99 0.77 -10.26
CA MET A 82 1.53 0.66 -10.26
C MET A 82 1.01 0.73 -8.83
N LEU A 83 0.02 1.59 -8.58
CA LEU A 83 -0.76 1.54 -7.35
C LEU A 83 -1.78 0.42 -7.50
N LEU A 84 -1.70 -0.59 -6.64
CA LEU A 84 -2.54 -1.77 -6.71
C LEU A 84 -3.44 -1.72 -5.48
N CYS A 85 -4.72 -1.57 -5.73
CA CYS A 85 -5.82 -1.81 -4.81
C CYS A 85 -7.05 -1.77 -5.71
N PRO A 86 -7.30 -2.90 -6.42
CA PRO A 86 -8.48 -3.63 -6.02
C PRO A 86 -8.40 -5.15 -6.02
N GLY A 87 -8.99 -5.77 -4.98
CA GLY A 87 -9.38 -7.19 -4.89
C GLY A 87 -8.43 -8.20 -5.54
N LEU A 88 -7.28 -8.46 -4.92
CA LEU A 88 -6.29 -9.44 -5.41
C LEU A 88 -6.71 -10.89 -5.10
N ASP A 89 -7.99 -11.19 -5.31
CA ASP A 89 -8.50 -12.50 -5.69
C ASP A 89 -9.84 -12.28 -6.42
N ALA A 90 -9.78 -12.05 -7.73
CA ALA A 90 -10.87 -12.48 -8.60
C ALA A 90 -10.79 -14.01 -8.70
N ALA A 91 -11.04 -14.71 -7.59
CA ALA A 91 -11.25 -16.14 -7.62
C ALA A 91 -12.50 -16.40 -8.49
N PRO A 92 -12.42 -17.25 -9.53
CA PRO A 92 -13.60 -17.61 -10.30
C PRO A 92 -14.59 -18.30 -9.34
N ARG A 93 -15.85 -17.86 -9.35
CA ARG A 93 -16.95 -18.71 -8.87
C ARG A 93 -17.17 -19.86 -9.84
#